data_AF-A0A3D5NQS6-F1
#
_entry.id   AF-A0A3D5NQS6-F1
#
_cell.length_a   1.000
_cell.length_b   1.000
_cell.length_c   1.000
_cell.angle_alpha   90.00
_cell.angle_beta   90.00
_cell.angle_gamma   90.00
#
_symmetry.space_group_name_H-M   'P 1'
#
loop_
_entity.id
_entity.type
_entity.pdbx_description
1 polymer ?
#
loop_
_entity_poly.entity_id
_entity_poly.type
_entity_poly.pdbx_seq_one_letter_code
_entity_poly.pdbx_strand_id
1 'polypeptide(L)' 'MDSRKIGNRLIELRKDTSREKMANDLGISMSALAMYEQGNRIPRDEIKIKIALYFGKTVQEIFFED' A
#
# COMPACT_ATOMS: atom_id res chain seq x y z
N MET A 1 6.50 5.66 12.07
CA MET A 1 6.16 5.36 10.68
C MET A 1 6.36 6.61 9.84
N ASP A 2 7.28 6.56 8.89
CA ASP A 2 7.41 7.60 7.88
C ASP A 2 6.46 7.27 6.71
N SER A 3 5.45 8.11 6.50
CA SER A 3 4.45 7.89 5.46
C SER A 3 5.03 7.95 4.05
N ARG A 4 6.12 8.71 3.83
CA ARG A 4 6.80 8.77 2.52
C ARG A 4 7.56 7.47 2.24
N LYS A 5 8.22 6.89 3.25
CA LYS A 5 8.85 5.57 3.11
C LYS A 5 7.82 4.48 2.75
N ILE A 6 6.69 4.47 3.47
CA ILE A 6 5.57 3.55 3.19
C ILE A 6 5.08 3.75 1.74
N GLY A 7 4.89 5.00 1.32
CA GLY A 7 4.45 5.31 -0.03
C GLY A 7 5.39 4.76 -1.11
N ASN A 8 6.70 4.99 -0.95
CA ASN A 8 7.72 4.44 -1.86
C ASN A 8 7.71 2.91 -1.88
N ARG A 9 7.59 2.26 -0.71
CA ARG A 9 7.51 0.80 -0.60
C ARG A 9 6.28 0.24 -1.34
N LEU A 10 5.13 0.92 -1.26
CA LEU A 10 3.94 0.52 -2.00
C LEU A 10 4.12 0.67 -3.51
N ILE A 11 4.81 1.72 -3.97
CA ILE A 11 5.17 1.89 -5.39
C ILE A 11 6.09 0.75 -5.86
N GLU A 12 7.10 0.40 -5.06
CA GLU A 12 8.03 -0.69 -5.35
C GLU A 12 7.34 -2.06 -5.39
N LEU A 13 6.41 -2.32 -4.48
CA LEU A 13 5.64 -3.56 -4.46
C LEU A 13 4.69 -3.64 -5.66
N ARG A 14 4.07 -2.51 -6.03
CA ARG A 14 3.14 -2.46 -7.16
C ARG A 14 3.83 -2.74 -8.50
N LYS A 15 5.09 -2.30 -8.68
CA LYS A 15 5.87 -2.43 -9.93
C LYS A 15 5.02 -2.01 -11.15
N ASP A 16 4.77 -2.95 -12.06
CA ASP A 16 4.06 -2.78 -13.33
C ASP A 16 2.53 -2.88 -13.19
N THR A 17 2.03 -3.23 -11.99
CA THR A 17 0.58 -3.26 -11.74
C THR A 17 0.05 -1.84 -11.80
N SER A 18 -1.03 -1.59 -12.54
CA SER A 18 -1.65 -0.26 -12.54
C SER A 18 -2.24 0.04 -11.16
N ARG A 19 -2.24 1.31 -10.75
CA ARG A 19 -2.92 1.72 -9.52
C ARG A 19 -4.37 1.27 -9.52
N GLU A 20 -5.03 1.33 -10.69
CA GLU A 20 -6.44 0.98 -10.85
C GLU A 20 -6.70 -0.49 -10.56
N LYS A 21 -5.85 -1.37 -11.12
CA LYS A 21 -5.94 -2.79 -10.85
C LYS A 21 -5.73 -3.08 -9.36
N MET A 22 -4.66 -2.56 -8.77
CA MET A 22 -4.37 -2.78 -7.35
C MET A 22 -5.47 -2.23 -6.43
N ALA A 23 -6.01 -1.04 -6.73
CA ALA A 23 -7.10 -0.46 -5.95
C ALA A 23 -8.37 -1.32 -6.02
N ASN A 24 -8.73 -1.80 -7.22
CA ASN A 24 -9.85 -2.72 -7.40
C ASN A 24 -9.63 -4.05 -6.66
N ASP A 25 -8.45 -4.66 -6.78
CA ASP A 25 -8.14 -5.94 -6.12
C ASP A 25 -8.19 -5.82 -4.58
N LEU A 26 -7.79 -4.67 -4.03
CA LEU A 26 -7.85 -4.38 -2.59
C LEU A 26 -9.24 -3.90 -2.14
N GLY A 27 -10.16 -3.61 -3.07
CA GLY A 27 -11.47 -3.05 -2.79
C GLY A 27 -11.39 -1.65 -2.15
N ILE A 28 -10.47 -0.81 -2.64
CA ILE A 28 -10.32 0.60 -2.23
C ILE A 28 -10.43 1.52 -3.44
N SER A 29 -10.65 2.81 -3.19
CA SER A 29 -10.64 3.77 -4.29
C SER A 29 -9.22 4.01 -4.82
N MET A 30 -9.15 4.32 -6.11
CA MET A 30 -7.92 4.75 -6.77
C MET A 30 -7.25 5.93 -6.07
N SER A 31 -8.05 6.89 -5.63
CA SER A 31 -7.59 8.05 -4.86
C SER A 31 -6.99 7.66 -3.51
N ALA A 32 -7.53 6.64 -2.83
CA ALA A 32 -6.98 6.15 -1.58
C ALA A 32 -5.58 5.56 -1.77
N LEU A 33 -5.42 4.69 -2.79
CA LEU A 33 -4.11 4.12 -3.12
C LEU A 33 -3.10 5.23 -3.48
N ALA A 34 -3.51 6.21 -4.29
CA ALA A 34 -2.66 7.33 -4.64
C ALA A 34 -2.21 8.17 -3.41
N MET A 35 -3.11 8.41 -2.45
CA MET A 35 -2.77 9.09 -1.20
C MET A 35 -1.77 8.30 -0.35
N TYR A 36 -1.85 6.97 -0.37
CA TYR A 36 -0.91 6.10 0.34
C TYR A 36 0.47 6.13 -0.32
N GLU A 37 0.53 5.97 -1.65
CA GLU A 37 1.77 6.03 -2.42
C GLU A 37 2.50 7.38 -2.32
N GLN A 38 1.75 8.49 -2.20
CA GLN A 38 2.33 9.82 -2.01
C GLN A 38 2.75 10.09 -0.56
N GLY A 39 2.41 9.21 0.38
CA GLY A 39 2.67 9.42 1.81
C GLY A 39 1.79 10.49 2.46
N ASN A 40 0.73 10.94 1.77
CA ASN A 40 -0.23 11.91 2.31
C ASN A 40 -1.16 11.28 3.36
N ARG A 41 -1.30 9.95 3.34
CA ARG A 41 -2.12 9.20 4.27
C ARG A 41 -1.53 7.83 4.56
N ILE A 42 -1.70 7.33 5.78
CA ILE A 42 -1.35 5.96 6.15
C ILE A 42 -2.60 5.07 6.03
N PRO A 43 -2.52 3.87 5.43
CA PRO A 43 -3.64 2.93 5.37
C PRO A 43 -4.14 2.54 6.77
N ARG A 44 -5.45 2.29 6.92
CA ARG A 44 -6.00 1.66 8.13
C ARG A 44 -5.54 0.22 8.24
N ASP A 45 -5.58 -0.35 9.45
CA ASP A 45 -5.07 -1.71 9.70
C ASP A 45 -5.76 -2.78 8.85
N GLU A 46 -7.07 -2.66 8.63
CA GLU A 46 -7.82 -3.50 7.68
C GLU A 46 -7.21 -3.48 6.26
N ILE A 47 -6.76 -2.32 5.80
CA ILE A 47 -6.16 -2.14 4.47
C ILE A 47 -4.71 -2.61 4.48
N LYS A 48 -3.96 -2.38 5.57
CA LYS A 48 -2.60 -2.93 5.71
C LYS A 48 -2.62 -4.45 5.60
N ILE A 49 -3.59 -5.11 6.25
CA ILE A 49 -3.77 -6.56 6.17
C ILE A 49 -4.08 -6.99 4.74
N LYS A 50 -5.01 -6.31 4.04
CA LYS A 50 -5.32 -6.63 2.64
C LYS A 50 -4.10 -6.48 1.72
N ILE A 51 -3.33 -5.40 1.87
CA ILE A 51 -2.10 -5.15 1.11
C ILE A 51 -1.08 -6.25 1.39
N ALA A 52 -0.89 -6.61 2.65
CA ALA A 52 0.02 -7.68 3.08
C ALA A 52 -0.37 -9.03 2.44
N LEU A 53 -1.65 -9.41 2.52
CA LEU A 53 -2.17 -10.63 1.89
C LEU A 53 -2.02 -10.61 0.36
N TYR A 54 -2.32 -9.47 -0.28
CA TYR A 54 -2.21 -9.31 -1.74
C TYR A 54 -0.78 -9.55 -2.25
N PHE A 55 0.24 -9.12 -1.50
CA PHE A 55 1.65 -9.32 -1.86
C PHE A 55 2.28 -10.56 -1.22
N GLY A 56 1.53 -11.36 -0.45
CA GLY A 56 2.07 -12.52 0.26
C GLY A 56 3.14 -12.17 1.29
N LYS A 57 3.03 -11.00 1.91
CA LYS A 57 3.96 -10.46 2.92
C LYS A 57 3.24 -10.22 4.24
N THR A 58 4.00 -9.94 5.29
CA THR A 58 3.47 -9.49 6.57
C THR A 58 3.26 -7.97 6.58
N VAL A 59 2.37 -7.50 7.47
CA VAL A 59 2.19 -6.07 7.72
C VAL A 59 3.51 -5.43 8.21
N GLN A 60 4.31 -6.17 8.98
CA GLN A 60 5.60 -5.71 9.49
C GLN A 60 6.58 -5.38 8.34
N GLU A 61 6.76 -6.30 7.39
CA GLU A 61 7.65 -6.15 6.22
C GLU A 61 7.30 -4.98 5.29
N ILE A 62 6.03 -4.57 5.29
CA ILE A 62 5.54 -3.51 4.40
C ILE A 62 5.53 -2.15 5.11
N PHE A 63 5.14 -2.09 6.38
CA PHE A 63 4.82 -0.83 7.06
C PHE A 63 5.76 -0.46 8.22
N PHE A 64 6.55 -1.40 8.74
CA PHE A 64 7.31 -1.22 9.99
C PHE A 64 8.82 -1.52 9.87
N GLU A 65 9.24 -2.31 8.89
CA GLU A 65 10.67 -2.49 8.59
C GLU A 65 11.23 -1.26 7.84
N ASP A 66 12.47 -0.88 8.18
CA ASP A 66 13.17 0.30 7.66
C ASP A 66 13.90 0.05 6.33
#